data_AF-A0A1G5KIC6-F1
#
_entry.id   AF-A0A1G5KIC6-F1
#
_cell.length_a   1.000
_cell.length_b   1.000
_cell.length_c   1.000
_cell.angle_alpha   90.00
_cell.angle_beta   90.00
_cell.angle_gamma   90.00
#
_symmetry.space_group_name_H-M   'P 1'
#
loop_
_entity.id
_entity.type
_entity.pdbx_description
1 polymer ?
#
loop_
_entity_poly.entity_id
_entity_poly.type
_entity_poly.pdbx_seq_one_letter_code
_entity_poly.pdbx_strand_id
1 'polypeptide(L)'
;MTGVVGVLMLIIGLIMAISPYSFWYFRLGWKLKDAKPSDLALRAERFLGVIFVIVGSILIVSSCSSSHGKDHDWADHFKERLSAGQLQEINIGLFNPVTLTDEETKTVTGMMQHAELRPMDFEESSGASNIGEIIFKDGTRLELIIFGSSGGIELQSDSTDAHYEIVSDKLENWFRSNYTNQ
;
A
#
# COMPACT_ATOMS: atom_id res chain seq x y z
N MET A 1 7.56 -8.01 5.93
CA MET A 1 8.50 -8.98 6.56
C MET A 1 8.16 -9.30 8.02
N THR A 2 7.58 -8.36 8.79
CA THR A 2 7.21 -8.51 10.21
C THR A 2 6.16 -9.59 10.49
N GLY A 3 5.19 -9.82 9.58
CA GLY A 3 4.15 -10.84 9.75
C GLY A 3 4.71 -12.27 9.84
N VAL A 4 5.70 -12.62 9.00
CA VAL A 4 6.37 -13.93 9.04
C VAL A 4 7.09 -14.14 10.38
N VAL A 5 7.74 -13.09 10.90
CA VAL A 5 8.37 -13.11 12.23
C VAL A 5 7.32 -13.31 13.33
N GLY A 6 6.17 -12.64 13.22
CA GLY A 6 5.05 -12.81 14.15
C GLY A 6 4.50 -14.23 14.17
N VAL A 7 4.34 -14.87 12.99
CA VAL A 7 3.90 -16.27 12.87
C VAL A 7 4.89 -17.23 13.54
N LEU A 8 6.19 -17.04 13.33
CA LEU A 8 7.21 -17.87 13.98
C LEU A 8 7.18 -17.71 15.52
N MET A 9 7.03 -16.48 16.02
CA MET A 9 6.89 -16.23 17.46
C MET A 9 5.65 -16.89 18.05
N LEU A 10 4.52 -16.89 17.32
CA LEU A 10 3.31 -17.59 17.74
C LEU A 10 3.53 -19.09 17.88
N ILE A 11 4.12 -19.73 16.86
CA ILE A 11 4.35 -21.18 16.86
C ILE A 11 5.27 -21.57 18.02
N ILE A 12 6.39 -20.85 18.18
CA ILE A 12 7.34 -21.10 19.27
C ILE A 12 6.68 -20.85 20.63
N GLY A 13 5.95 -19.75 20.78
CA GLY A 13 5.23 -19.42 22.02
C GLY A 13 4.19 -20.46 22.41
N LEU A 14 3.43 -20.98 21.43
CA LEU A 14 2.46 -22.06 21.65
C LEU A 14 3.13 -23.37 22.10
N ILE A 15 4.25 -23.74 21.48
CA ILE A 15 5.02 -24.93 21.86
C ILE A 15 5.54 -24.78 23.29
N MET A 16 6.07 -23.60 23.66
CA MET A 16 6.53 -23.28 25.01
C MET A 16 5.40 -23.33 26.05
N ALA A 17 4.21 -22.82 25.71
CA ALA A 17 3.06 -22.77 26.61
C ALA A 17 2.39 -24.15 26.82
N ILE A 18 2.16 -24.90 25.74
CA ILE A 18 1.46 -26.19 25.77
C ILE A 18 2.40 -27.31 26.22
N SER A 19 3.62 -27.35 25.66
CA SER A 19 4.58 -28.43 25.88
C SER A 19 5.98 -27.90 26.27
N PRO A 20 6.09 -27.26 27.46
CA PRO A 20 7.37 -26.71 27.94
C PRO A 20 8.47 -27.75 28.07
N TYR A 21 8.11 -29.02 28.33
CA TYR A 21 9.05 -30.13 28.41
C TYR A 21 9.73 -30.41 27.05
N SER A 22 8.94 -30.40 25.97
CA SER A 22 9.45 -30.61 24.61
C SER A 22 10.39 -29.47 24.21
N PHE A 23 10.00 -28.23 24.49
CA PHE A 23 10.85 -27.07 24.22
C PHE A 23 12.17 -27.11 25.01
N TRP A 24 12.10 -27.45 26.30
CA TRP A 24 13.29 -27.63 27.13
C TRP A 24 14.20 -28.76 26.59
N TYR A 25 13.62 -29.86 26.12
CA TYR A 25 14.36 -30.98 25.55
C TYR A 25 15.13 -30.55 24.28
N PHE A 26 14.47 -29.84 23.35
CA PHE A 26 15.12 -29.31 22.15
C PHE A 26 16.20 -28.27 22.46
N ARG A 27 16.02 -27.44 23.50
CA ARG A 27 17.00 -26.40 23.86
C ARG A 27 18.22 -26.97 24.60
N LEU A 28 18.00 -27.75 25.64
CA LEU A 28 19.01 -28.18 26.62
C LEU A 28 18.97 -29.68 26.90
N GLY A 29 17.79 -30.29 26.93
CA GLY A 29 17.65 -31.68 27.38
C GLY A 29 18.37 -32.70 26.51
N TRP A 30 18.57 -32.44 25.21
CA TRP A 30 19.38 -33.32 24.36
C TRP A 30 20.89 -33.31 24.71
N LYS A 31 21.39 -32.24 25.34
CA LYS A 31 22.80 -32.12 25.75
C LYS A 31 23.06 -32.69 27.14
N LEU A 32 22.03 -32.80 27.97
CA LEU A 32 22.13 -33.26 29.35
C LEU A 32 21.61 -34.69 29.43
N LYS A 33 22.51 -35.66 29.58
CA LYS A 33 22.11 -37.05 29.84
C LYS A 33 21.33 -37.12 31.17
N ASP A 34 20.12 -37.68 31.11
CA ASP A 34 19.25 -38.01 32.26
C ASP A 34 18.84 -36.85 33.18
N ALA A 35 18.99 -35.60 32.74
CA ALA A 35 18.49 -34.45 33.50
C ALA A 35 16.98 -34.25 33.24
N LYS A 36 16.23 -33.94 34.29
CA LYS A 36 14.83 -33.50 34.19
C LYS A 36 14.73 -32.00 34.44
N PRO A 37 13.89 -31.27 33.71
CA PRO A 37 13.64 -29.86 33.99
C PRO A 37 13.00 -29.72 35.37
N SER A 38 13.40 -28.67 36.10
CA SER A 38 12.75 -28.33 37.37
C SER A 38 11.37 -27.73 37.13
N ASP A 39 10.47 -27.86 38.12
CA ASP A 39 9.13 -27.26 38.06
C ASP A 39 9.14 -25.74 37.91
N LEU A 40 10.21 -25.08 38.40
CA LEU A 40 10.41 -23.66 38.21
C LEU A 40 10.74 -23.34 36.75
N ALA A 41 11.61 -24.14 36.12
CA ALA A 41 11.95 -23.99 34.71
C ALA A 41 10.71 -24.19 33.83
N LEU A 42 9.93 -25.24 34.06
CA LEU A 42 8.70 -25.49 33.29
C LEU A 42 7.67 -24.35 33.41
N ARG A 43 7.53 -23.75 34.61
CA ARG A 43 6.67 -22.58 34.82
C ARG A 43 7.20 -21.33 34.12
N ALA A 44 8.51 -21.10 34.15
CA ALA A 44 9.13 -19.98 33.45
C ALA A 44 8.97 -20.10 31.92
N GLU A 45 9.16 -21.30 31.34
CA GLU A 45 8.94 -21.55 29.91
C GLU A 45 7.48 -21.28 29.51
N ARG A 46 6.51 -21.70 30.33
CA ARG A 46 5.10 -21.41 30.06
C ARG A 46 4.80 -19.91 30.08
N PHE A 47 5.34 -19.18 31.06
CA PHE A 47 5.16 -17.74 31.18
C PHE A 47 5.76 -16.99 29.98
N LEU A 48 6.98 -17.34 29.59
CA LEU A 48 7.63 -16.83 28.39
C LEU A 48 6.85 -17.18 27.12
N GLY A 49 6.33 -18.41 27.01
CA GLY A 49 5.52 -18.85 25.88
C GLY A 49 4.26 -18.00 25.70
N VAL A 50 3.55 -17.69 26.78
CA VAL A 50 2.38 -16.80 26.74
C VAL A 50 2.76 -15.39 26.28
N ILE A 51 3.88 -14.84 26.74
CA ILE A 51 4.37 -13.53 26.29
C ILE A 51 4.68 -13.57 24.78
N PHE A 52 5.35 -14.61 24.30
CA PHE A 52 5.65 -14.78 22.87
C PHE A 52 4.38 -14.89 22.02
N VAL A 53 3.33 -15.55 22.53
CA VAL A 53 2.03 -15.61 21.86
C VAL A 53 1.38 -14.22 21.77
N ILE A 54 1.40 -13.43 22.84
CA ILE A 54 0.83 -12.08 22.85
C ILE A 54 1.59 -11.18 21.87
N VAL A 55 2.93 -11.14 21.95
CA VAL A 55 3.75 -10.31 21.08
C VAL A 55 3.62 -10.74 19.62
N GLY A 56 3.65 -12.04 19.34
CA GLY A 56 3.45 -12.58 17.99
C GLY A 56 2.08 -12.20 17.42
N SER A 57 1.02 -12.25 18.23
CA SER A 57 -0.32 -11.82 17.82
C SER A 57 -0.36 -10.34 17.47
N ILE A 58 0.24 -9.48 18.29
CA ILE A 58 0.34 -8.03 18.03
C ILE A 58 1.09 -7.79 16.73
N LEU A 59 2.24 -8.45 16.52
CA LEU A 59 3.03 -8.28 15.30
C LEU A 59 2.27 -8.71 14.04
N ILE A 60 1.47 -9.78 14.10
CA ILE A 60 0.64 -10.20 12.98
C ILE A 60 -0.46 -9.19 12.72
N VAL A 61 -1.21 -8.78 13.75
CA VAL A 61 -2.28 -7.79 13.62
C VAL A 61 -1.73 -6.48 13.07
N SER A 62 -0.65 -5.95 13.64
CA SER A 62 0.01 -4.73 13.16
C SER A 62 0.54 -4.86 11.73
N SER A 63 0.93 -6.06 11.30
CA SER A 63 1.33 -6.31 9.90
C SER A 63 0.14 -6.39 8.95
N CYS A 64 -1.07 -6.68 9.46
CA CYS A 64 -2.32 -6.61 8.69
C CYS A 64 -2.96 -5.21 8.74
N SER A 65 -2.49 -4.31 9.61
CA SER A 65 -3.04 -2.95 9.77
C SER A 65 -2.46 -1.92 8.80
N SER A 66 -1.58 -2.30 7.87
CA SER A 66 -0.96 -1.35 6.93
C SER A 66 -1.65 -1.26 5.57
N SER A 67 -2.99 -1.35 5.52
CA SER A 67 -3.77 -0.93 4.35
C SER A 67 -5.26 -0.84 4.71
N HIS A 68 -5.96 0.12 4.11
CA HIS A 68 -7.38 0.50 4.28
C HIS A 68 -7.67 1.60 5.31
N GLY A 69 -6.86 2.65 5.30
CA GLY A 69 -7.38 3.99 5.59
C GLY A 69 -7.70 4.66 4.25
N LYS A 70 -8.97 4.66 3.84
CA LYS A 70 -9.43 5.58 2.78
C LYS A 70 -9.15 6.98 3.32
N ASP A 71 -8.07 7.61 2.88
CA ASP A 71 -7.74 8.96 3.29
C ASP A 71 -8.79 9.89 2.69
N HIS A 72 -9.85 10.13 3.47
CA HIS A 72 -11.01 10.93 3.08
C HIS A 72 -10.60 12.36 2.69
N ASP A 73 -9.46 12.83 3.19
CA ASP A 73 -8.95 14.18 2.98
C ASP A 73 -7.95 14.23 1.82
N TRP A 74 -7.51 13.09 1.29
CA TRP A 74 -6.55 13.04 0.18
C TRP A 74 -7.07 13.74 -1.07
N ALA A 75 -8.35 13.54 -1.41
CA ALA A 75 -8.97 14.18 -2.56
C ALA A 75 -8.97 15.72 -2.43
N ASP A 76 -9.22 16.21 -1.22
CA ASP A 76 -9.19 17.64 -0.92
C ASP A 76 -7.76 18.19 -0.98
N HIS A 77 -6.79 17.48 -0.41
CA HIS A 77 -5.37 17.85 -0.51
C HIS A 77 -4.86 17.83 -1.95
N PHE A 78 -5.23 16.85 -2.76
CA PHE A 78 -4.89 16.83 -4.17
C PHE A 78 -5.42 18.08 -4.90
N LYS A 79 -6.70 18.42 -4.69
CA LYS A 79 -7.30 19.64 -5.28
C LYS A 79 -6.66 20.92 -4.78
N GLU A 80 -6.29 20.98 -3.50
CA GLU A 80 -5.55 22.10 -2.91
C GLU A 80 -4.19 22.27 -3.60
N ARG A 81 -3.44 21.18 -3.82
CA ARG A 81 -2.13 21.22 -4.48
C ARG A 81 -2.22 21.66 -5.95
N LEU A 82 -3.26 21.21 -6.66
CA LEU A 82 -3.55 21.72 -8.01
C LEU A 82 -3.83 23.22 -7.98
N SER A 83 -4.62 23.70 -7.02
CA SER A 83 -4.99 25.12 -6.88
C SER A 83 -3.82 26.01 -6.46
N ALA A 84 -2.91 25.47 -5.65
CA ALA A 84 -1.67 26.13 -5.24
C ALA A 84 -0.60 26.18 -6.35
N GLY A 85 -0.87 25.59 -7.53
CA GLY A 85 0.09 25.56 -8.64
C GLY A 85 1.35 24.76 -8.32
N GLN A 86 1.22 23.70 -7.50
CA GLN A 86 2.33 22.82 -7.15
C GLN A 86 2.64 21.78 -8.23
N LEU A 87 1.75 21.60 -9.20
CA LEU A 87 1.99 20.72 -10.33
C LEU A 87 3.15 21.28 -11.17
N GLN A 88 4.15 20.44 -11.43
CA GLN A 88 5.35 20.80 -12.20
C GLN A 88 5.22 20.33 -13.65
N GLU A 89 4.90 19.05 -13.85
CA GLU A 89 4.80 18.46 -15.18
C GLU A 89 3.84 17.27 -15.17
N ILE A 90 3.29 16.96 -16.35
CA ILE A 90 2.49 15.76 -16.60
C ILE A 90 3.13 15.03 -17.77
N ASN A 91 3.50 13.77 -17.54
CA ASN A 91 4.06 12.90 -18.55
C ASN A 91 3.00 11.88 -18.98
N ILE A 92 2.86 11.61 -20.27
CA ILE A 92 1.92 10.62 -20.81
C ILE A 92 2.65 9.66 -21.74
N GLY A 93 2.48 8.35 -21.54
CA GLY A 93 3.03 7.29 -22.37
C GLY A 93 3.74 6.21 -21.56
N LEU A 94 3.54 4.95 -21.96
CA LEU A 94 4.15 3.77 -21.32
C LEU A 94 5.64 3.57 -21.62
N PHE A 95 6.05 3.77 -22.88
CA PHE A 95 7.40 3.43 -23.34
C PHE A 95 8.25 4.65 -23.74
N ASN A 96 7.60 5.73 -24.18
CA ASN A 96 8.23 6.99 -24.53
C ASN A 96 7.36 8.13 -24.02
N PRO A 97 7.44 8.47 -22.72
CA PRO A 97 6.58 9.47 -22.13
C PRO A 97 6.82 10.84 -22.79
N VAL A 98 5.73 11.47 -23.19
CA VAL A 98 5.71 12.86 -23.67
C VAL A 98 5.27 13.76 -22.53
N THR A 99 6.09 14.77 -22.24
CA THR A 99 5.72 15.82 -21.30
C THR A 99 4.73 16.79 -21.95
N LEU A 100 3.62 17.05 -21.28
CA LEU A 100 2.64 18.04 -21.73
C LEU A 100 3.26 19.43 -21.74
N THR A 101 2.88 20.24 -22.73
CA THR A 101 3.25 21.66 -22.77
C THR A 101 2.58 22.44 -21.62
N ASP A 102 3.03 23.66 -21.35
CA ASP A 102 2.45 24.52 -20.30
C ASP A 102 0.94 24.78 -20.52
N GLU A 103 0.53 24.96 -21.79
CA GLU A 103 -0.87 25.21 -22.15
C GLU A 103 -1.75 23.98 -21.93
N GLU A 104 -1.24 22.80 -22.31
CA GLU A 104 -1.91 21.52 -22.10
C GLU A 104 -2.00 21.20 -20.61
N THR A 105 -0.90 21.36 -19.88
CA THR A 105 -0.82 21.17 -18.42
C THR A 105 -1.83 22.04 -17.70
N LYS A 106 -1.95 23.32 -18.08
CA LYS A 106 -2.96 24.24 -17.50
C LYS A 106 -4.38 23.79 -17.82
N THR A 107 -4.61 23.30 -19.03
CA THR A 107 -5.93 22.82 -19.49
C THR A 107 -6.35 21.57 -18.71
N VAL A 108 -5.48 20.58 -18.61
CA VAL A 108 -5.70 19.33 -17.86
C VAL A 108 -5.89 19.62 -16.37
N THR A 109 -5.03 20.47 -15.78
CA THR A 109 -5.15 20.89 -14.37
C THR A 109 -6.51 21.53 -14.09
N GLY A 110 -6.96 22.45 -14.95
CA GLY A 110 -8.26 23.09 -14.80
C GLY A 110 -9.44 22.11 -14.88
N MET A 111 -9.33 21.06 -15.70
CA MET A 111 -10.34 20.00 -15.78
C MET A 111 -10.32 19.10 -14.52
N MET A 112 -9.14 18.74 -14.02
CA MET A 112 -9.00 17.93 -12.80
C MET A 112 -9.50 18.65 -11.55
N GLN A 113 -9.25 19.97 -11.42
CA GLN A 113 -9.69 20.77 -10.28
C GLN A 113 -11.21 20.72 -10.06
N HIS A 114 -11.98 20.70 -11.16
CA HIS A 114 -13.45 20.71 -11.12
C HIS A 114 -14.07 19.32 -11.21
N ALA A 115 -13.25 18.29 -11.44
CA ALA A 115 -13.74 16.92 -11.53
C ALA A 115 -14.16 16.39 -10.15
N GLU A 116 -15.14 15.51 -10.16
CA GLU A 116 -15.44 14.69 -8.99
C GLU A 116 -14.35 13.61 -8.87
N LEU A 117 -13.84 13.41 -7.64
CA LEU A 117 -12.89 12.35 -7.33
C LEU A 117 -13.66 11.29 -6.54
N ARG A 118 -13.86 10.13 -7.16
CA ARG A 118 -14.56 9.01 -6.51
C ARG A 118 -13.54 8.04 -5.96
N PRO A 119 -13.58 7.70 -4.65
CA PRO A 119 -12.69 6.68 -4.11
C PRO A 119 -13.01 5.32 -4.73
N MET A 120 -11.96 4.62 -5.17
CA MET A 120 -12.05 3.27 -5.71
C MET A 120 -11.40 2.28 -4.75
N ASP A 121 -11.96 1.08 -4.67
CA ASP A 121 -11.28 -0.05 -4.04
C ASP A 121 -10.23 -0.57 -5.04
N PHE A 122 -9.04 -0.95 -4.56
CA PHE A 122 -7.97 -1.45 -5.42
C PHE A 122 -8.40 -2.72 -6.15
N GLU A 123 -8.71 -2.62 -7.43
CA GLU A 123 -8.74 -3.76 -8.35
C GLU A 123 -7.50 -3.66 -9.25
N GLU A 124 -6.82 -4.80 -9.47
CA GLU A 124 -5.72 -4.86 -10.44
C GLU A 124 -6.25 -4.38 -11.79
N SER A 125 -5.79 -3.19 -12.22
CA SER A 125 -6.26 -2.53 -13.43
C SER A 125 -5.72 -3.21 -14.69
N SER A 126 -6.34 -4.33 -15.08
CA SER A 126 -6.08 -4.92 -16.39
C SER A 126 -6.85 -4.14 -17.46
N GLY A 127 -6.14 -3.62 -18.48
CA GLY A 127 -6.78 -2.97 -19.64
C GLY A 127 -6.62 -1.45 -19.74
N ALA A 128 -5.65 -0.87 -19.03
CA ALA A 128 -5.22 0.51 -19.28
C ALA A 128 -4.83 0.69 -20.76
N SER A 129 -5.34 1.73 -21.40
CA SER A 129 -4.98 2.07 -22.78
C SER A 129 -3.74 2.93 -22.85
N ASN A 130 -3.50 3.73 -21.82
CA ASN A 130 -2.31 4.56 -21.66
C ASN A 130 -2.05 4.80 -20.16
N ILE A 131 -0.83 5.18 -19.81
CA ILE A 131 -0.41 5.53 -18.46
C ILE A 131 0.28 6.89 -18.51
N GLY A 132 0.13 7.67 -17.46
CA GLY A 132 0.79 8.93 -17.24
C GLY A 132 1.33 9.08 -15.83
N GLU A 133 2.08 10.14 -15.61
CA GLU A 133 2.63 10.51 -14.30
C GLU A 133 2.44 12.02 -14.10
N ILE A 134 1.85 12.41 -12.96
CA ILE A 134 1.84 13.80 -12.48
C ILE A 134 3.01 13.95 -11.51
N ILE A 135 3.85 14.95 -11.77
CA ILE A 135 4.98 15.29 -10.90
C ILE A 135 4.71 16.66 -10.26
N PHE A 136 4.79 16.71 -8.93
CA PHE A 136 4.70 17.94 -8.16
C PHE A 136 6.09 18.52 -7.87
N LYS A 137 6.15 19.82 -7.59
CA LYS A 137 7.40 20.57 -7.28
C LYS A 137 8.17 20.04 -6.06
N ASP A 138 7.50 19.34 -5.15
CA ASP A 138 8.13 18.70 -3.99
C ASP A 138 8.69 17.30 -4.30
N GLY A 139 8.58 16.84 -5.54
CA GLY A 139 9.03 15.52 -6.01
C GLY A 139 7.99 14.41 -5.85
N THR A 140 6.80 14.70 -5.32
CA THR A 140 5.71 13.71 -5.25
C THR A 140 5.27 13.32 -6.66
N ARG A 141 5.02 12.02 -6.86
CA ARG A 141 4.56 11.43 -8.12
C ARG A 141 3.21 10.78 -7.92
N LEU A 142 2.31 10.96 -8.89
CA LEU A 142 1.04 10.24 -8.97
C LEU A 142 0.95 9.58 -10.33
N GLU A 143 0.64 8.30 -10.34
CA GLU A 143 0.36 7.57 -11.57
C GLU A 143 -1.06 7.88 -12.05
N LEU A 144 -1.19 8.06 -13.36
CA LEU A 144 -2.43 8.36 -14.05
C LEU A 144 -2.75 7.20 -14.98
N ILE A 145 -3.81 6.46 -14.71
CA ILE A 145 -4.18 5.30 -15.52
C ILE A 145 -5.35 5.73 -16.41
N ILE A 146 -5.16 5.64 -17.73
CA ILE A 146 -6.13 6.10 -18.73
C ILE A 146 -6.70 4.90 -19.45
N PHE A 147 -7.97 4.61 -19.26
CA PHE A 147 -8.61 3.45 -19.87
C PHE A 147 -9.18 3.78 -21.26
N GLY A 148 -9.32 2.73 -22.08
CA GLY A 148 -9.85 2.80 -23.45
C GLY A 148 -11.33 3.14 -23.49
N SER A 149 -12.01 2.92 -24.62
CA SER A 149 -13.39 3.39 -24.97
C SER A 149 -14.53 3.19 -23.95
N SER A 150 -14.31 2.48 -22.85
CA SER A 150 -15.31 2.22 -21.82
C SER A 150 -14.82 2.45 -20.39
N GLY A 151 -13.58 2.93 -20.19
CA GLY A 151 -13.03 3.15 -18.85
C GLY A 151 -12.62 4.61 -18.64
N GLY A 152 -12.72 5.05 -17.39
CA GLY A 152 -12.42 6.42 -16.97
C GLY A 152 -10.92 6.69 -16.81
N ILE A 153 -10.61 7.64 -15.95
CA ILE A 153 -9.25 8.00 -15.58
C ILE A 153 -9.07 7.72 -14.09
N GLU A 154 -8.04 6.98 -13.74
CA GLU A 154 -7.71 6.69 -12.35
C GLU A 154 -6.42 7.40 -11.94
N LEU A 155 -6.38 7.81 -10.68
CA LEU A 155 -5.22 8.36 -9.99
C LEU A 155 -4.78 7.37 -8.94
N GLN A 156 -3.50 7.02 -9.00
CA GLN A 156 -2.85 6.17 -8.03
C GLN A 156 -1.65 6.89 -7.42
N SER A 157 -1.54 6.83 -6.10
CA SER A 157 -0.39 7.35 -5.39
C SER A 157 0.51 6.23 -4.89
N ASP A 158 1.77 6.22 -5.37
CA ASP A 158 2.80 5.28 -4.91
C ASP A 158 3.09 5.36 -3.41
N SER A 159 2.78 6.51 -2.78
CA SER A 159 3.12 6.78 -1.39
C SER A 159 1.97 6.55 -0.40
N THR A 160 0.71 6.53 -0.87
CA THR A 160 -0.46 6.60 0.03
C THR A 160 -1.51 5.52 -0.18
N ASP A 161 -1.28 4.48 -1.00
CA ASP A 161 -2.30 3.47 -1.37
C ASP A 161 -3.64 4.14 -1.74
N ALA A 162 -3.60 5.38 -2.23
CA ALA A 162 -4.77 6.19 -2.51
C ALA A 162 -5.16 5.96 -3.97
N HIS A 163 -6.39 5.48 -4.18
CA HIS A 163 -6.96 5.16 -5.50
C HIS A 163 -8.24 5.93 -5.71
N TYR A 164 -8.25 6.77 -6.75
CA TYR A 164 -9.37 7.63 -7.06
C TYR A 164 -9.67 7.61 -8.56
N GLU A 165 -10.95 7.51 -8.91
CA GLU A 165 -11.43 7.77 -10.26
C GLU A 165 -11.68 9.28 -10.43
N ILE A 166 -11.11 9.88 -11.47
CA ILE A 166 -11.46 11.24 -11.91
C ILE A 166 -12.68 11.13 -12.83
N VAL A 167 -13.85 11.48 -12.30
CA VAL A 167 -15.11 11.47 -13.06
C VAL A 167 -15.20 12.75 -13.88
N SER A 168 -14.76 12.71 -15.14
CA SER A 168 -14.80 13.85 -16.06
C SER A 168 -14.75 13.43 -17.53
N ASP A 169 -15.91 13.39 -18.19
CA ASP A 169 -16.04 13.13 -19.63
C ASP A 169 -15.18 14.09 -20.45
N LYS A 170 -15.04 15.34 -20.00
CA LYS A 170 -14.26 16.36 -20.69
C LYS A 170 -12.77 16.01 -20.69
N LEU A 171 -12.25 15.59 -19.54
CA LEU A 171 -10.86 15.20 -19.37
C LEU A 171 -10.56 13.92 -20.15
N GLU A 172 -11.46 12.94 -20.06
CA GLU A 172 -11.37 11.69 -20.81
C GLU A 172 -11.31 11.94 -22.33
N ASN A 173 -12.24 12.73 -22.86
CA ASN A 173 -12.26 13.08 -24.28
C ASN A 173 -11.01 13.87 -24.72
N TRP A 174 -10.43 14.67 -23.82
CA TRP A 174 -9.20 15.40 -24.09
C TRP A 174 -8.01 14.45 -24.24
N PHE A 175 -7.81 13.51 -23.31
CA PHE A 175 -6.75 12.51 -23.45
C PHE A 175 -6.96 11.62 -24.68
N ARG A 176 -8.22 11.27 -24.98
CA ARG A 176 -8.58 10.54 -26.20
C ARG A 176 -8.13 11.23 -27.48
N SER A 177 -8.38 12.53 -27.55
CA SER A 177 -8.10 13.31 -28.76
C SER A 177 -6.61 13.59 -28.97
N ASN A 178 -5.83 13.65 -27.89
CA ASN A 178 -4.44 14.07 -27.94
C ASN A 178 -3.42 12.92 -27.77
N TYR A 179 -3.77 11.82 -27.10
CA TYR A 179 -2.78 10.80 -26.66
C TYR A 179 -3.23 9.33 -26.76
N THR A 180 -4.39 8.99 -27.34
CA THR A 180 -4.85 7.57 -27.44
C THR A 180 -4.28 6.77 -28.62
N ASN A 181 -3.47 7.38 -29.49
CA ASN A 181 -2.86 6.72 -30.67
C ASN A 181 -1.32 6.61 -30.62
N GLN A 182 -0.71 6.67 -29.43
CA GLN A 182 0.75 6.57 -29.27
C GLN A 182 1.17 5.24 -28.66
#